data_AF-A0A8B9M9X4-F1
#
_entry.id   AF-A0A8B9M9X4-F1
#
_cell.length_a   1.000
_cell.length_b   1.000
_cell.length_c   1.000
_cell.angle_alpha   90.00
_cell.angle_beta   90.00
_cell.angle_gamma   90.00
#
_symmetry.space_group_name_H-M   'P 1'
#
loop_
_entity.id
_entity.type
_entity.pdbx_description
1 polymer ?
#
loop_
_entity_poly.entity_id
_entity_poly.type
_entity_poly.pdbx_seq_one_letter_code
_entity_poly.pdbx_strand_id
1 'polypeptide(L)'
;MATTAELFEEPFVADEYIERLAWRTPGGGSRGGEAFDPKRLLEEFVNHIQELQVMDERIQRKVEKLEQQCQKEAKEFAKKVQELQKSNQVAFQHFQELDEHISYVATKVCHLGDQLEGVNTPRQRAVEAQKLMKYFNEFLDGELKSDVFTNSEKIKEAADIIQKLHLIAQELPFDRFSEVKSKIASKYHDLECQLIQEFTSAQRRGEISRMREVAAVLLHFKGYSHCVDVYIKQCQEVMHFIL
;
A
#
# COMPACT_ATOMS: atom_id res chain seq x y z
N MET A 1 5.66 -14.82 68.78
CA MET A 1 5.32 -13.41 68.92
C MET A 1 4.74 -12.95 67.59
N ALA A 2 3.43 -13.07 67.43
CA ALA A 2 2.72 -12.51 66.28
C ALA A 2 2.74 -10.98 66.46
N THR A 3 3.42 -10.28 65.55
CA THR A 3 3.47 -8.82 65.53
C THR A 3 2.06 -8.28 65.36
N THR A 4 1.72 -7.18 66.03
CA THR A 4 0.45 -6.42 65.93
C THR A 4 -0.03 -6.14 64.50
N ALA A 5 0.85 -6.28 63.50
CA ALA A 5 0.56 -6.26 62.08
C ALA A 5 -0.36 -7.41 61.57
N GLU A 6 -0.36 -8.60 62.18
CA GLU A 6 -1.19 -9.74 61.76
C GLU A 6 -2.66 -9.63 62.21
N LEU A 7 -3.02 -8.61 63.00
CA LEU A 7 -4.38 -8.43 63.52
C LEU A 7 -5.31 -7.60 62.62
N PHE A 8 -4.85 -7.12 61.46
CA PHE A 8 -5.57 -6.14 60.63
C PHE A 8 -5.70 -6.53 59.14
N GLU A 9 -5.63 -7.83 58.80
CA GLU A 9 -6.02 -8.30 57.45
C GLU A 9 -7.54 -8.25 57.23
N GLU A 10 -8.32 -8.21 58.30
CA GLU A 10 -9.79 -8.09 58.33
C GLU A 10 -10.20 -6.72 58.90
N PRO A 11 -11.43 -6.22 58.61
CA PRO A 11 -11.93 -4.98 59.19
C PRO A 11 -11.82 -5.02 60.72
N PHE A 12 -11.27 -3.96 61.32
CA PHE A 12 -11.06 -3.89 62.75
C PHE A 12 -12.40 -3.95 63.51
N VAL A 13 -12.59 -5.00 64.29
CA VAL A 13 -13.74 -5.16 65.21
C VAL A 13 -13.25 -4.99 66.64
N ALA A 14 -13.67 -3.92 67.30
CA ALA A 14 -13.21 -3.56 68.64
C ALA A 14 -13.50 -4.65 69.68
N ASP A 15 -14.69 -5.27 69.61
CA ASP A 15 -15.10 -6.31 70.56
C ASP A 15 -14.23 -7.56 70.44
N GLU A 16 -13.96 -8.03 69.22
CA GLU A 16 -13.07 -9.18 68.98
C GLU A 16 -11.62 -8.89 69.37
N TYR A 17 -11.16 -7.66 69.15
CA TYR A 17 -9.80 -7.25 69.54
C TYR A 17 -9.64 -7.28 71.06
N ILE A 18 -10.60 -6.69 71.78
CA ILE A 18 -10.62 -6.66 73.25
C ILE A 18 -10.73 -8.09 73.81
N GLU A 19 -11.59 -8.94 73.23
CA GLU A 19 -11.75 -10.33 73.64
C GLU A 19 -10.45 -11.12 73.42
N ARG A 20 -9.84 -11.05 72.23
CA ARG A 20 -8.56 -11.71 71.93
C ARG A 20 -7.44 -11.22 72.87
N LEU A 21 -7.43 -9.93 73.22
CA LEU A 21 -6.44 -9.35 74.13
C LEU A 21 -6.64 -9.83 75.58
N ALA A 22 -7.88 -9.85 76.07
CA ALA A 22 -8.21 -10.36 77.39
C ALA A 22 -7.89 -11.85 77.52
N TRP A 23 -8.19 -12.67 76.50
CA TRP A 23 -7.87 -14.10 76.46
C TRP A 23 -6.37 -14.40 76.46
N ARG A 24 -5.55 -13.54 75.85
CA ARG A 24 -4.09 -13.71 75.79
C ARG A 24 -3.38 -13.30 77.08
N THR A 25 -4.05 -12.52 77.93
CA THR A 25 -3.50 -12.12 79.23
C THR A 25 -3.62 -13.30 80.21
N PRO A 26 -2.53 -13.69 80.91
CA PRO A 26 -2.56 -14.80 81.86
C PRO A 26 -3.68 -14.65 82.90
N GLY A 27 -4.60 -15.62 82.96
CA GLY A 27 -5.75 -15.61 83.87
C GLY A 27 -7.01 -14.89 83.37
N GLY A 28 -7.00 -14.30 82.16
CA GLY A 28 -8.07 -13.44 81.61
C GLY A 28 -9.23 -14.12 80.86
N GLY A 29 -9.35 -15.45 80.87
CA GLY A 29 -10.51 -16.15 80.29
C GLY A 29 -11.82 -15.99 81.08
N SER A 30 -12.96 -16.41 80.52
CA SER A 30 -14.35 -16.18 81.02
C SER A 30 -14.68 -16.63 82.46
N ARG A 31 -13.73 -17.15 83.24
CA ARG A 31 -13.95 -17.64 84.61
C ARG A 31 -12.87 -17.25 85.61
N GLY A 32 -12.08 -16.20 85.38
CA GLY A 32 -11.20 -15.58 86.38
C GLY A 32 -10.51 -16.61 87.29
N GLY A 33 -9.62 -17.42 86.70
CA GLY A 33 -8.93 -18.48 87.44
C GLY A 33 -7.99 -17.91 88.51
N GLU A 34 -7.45 -18.78 89.37
CA GLU A 34 -6.58 -18.44 90.52
C GLU A 34 -5.32 -17.59 90.18
N ALA A 35 -5.04 -17.36 88.88
CA ALA A 35 -3.93 -16.56 88.36
C ALA A 35 -4.35 -15.21 87.74
N PHE A 36 -5.60 -14.77 87.89
CA PHE A 36 -6.07 -13.49 87.37
C PHE A 36 -5.47 -12.30 88.13
N ASP A 37 -4.71 -11.46 87.41
CA ASP A 37 -4.15 -10.22 87.94
C ASP A 37 -4.77 -9.00 87.23
N PRO A 38 -5.69 -8.27 87.89
CA PRO A 38 -6.35 -7.11 87.29
C PRO A 38 -5.39 -5.96 86.99
N LYS A 39 -4.26 -5.85 87.69
CA LYS A 39 -3.28 -4.78 87.43
C LYS A 39 -2.51 -5.05 86.16
N ARG A 40 -2.10 -6.29 85.92
CA ARG A 40 -1.43 -6.70 84.68
C ARG A 40 -2.33 -6.57 83.47
N LEU A 41 -3.60 -6.97 83.58
CA LEU A 41 -4.57 -6.79 82.50
C LEU A 41 -4.77 -5.30 82.17
N LEU A 42 -4.85 -4.45 83.18
CA LEU A 42 -4.91 -2.99 82.99
C LEU A 42 -3.66 -2.45 82.30
N GLU A 43 -2.46 -2.89 82.71
CA GLU A 43 -1.19 -2.51 82.08
C GLU A 43 -1.13 -2.91 80.60
N GLU A 44 -1.55 -4.14 80.26
CA GLU A 44 -1.63 -4.63 78.87
C GLU A 44 -2.64 -3.82 78.04
N PHE A 45 -3.81 -3.48 78.59
CA PHE A 45 -4.77 -2.61 77.91
C PHE A 45 -4.19 -1.21 77.67
N VAL A 46 -3.52 -0.62 78.67
CA VAL A 46 -2.89 0.70 78.53
C VAL A 46 -1.79 0.68 77.47
N ASN A 47 -0.95 -0.36 77.44
CA ASN A 47 0.09 -0.52 76.45
C ASN A 47 -0.50 -0.65 75.04
N HIS A 48 -1.50 -1.51 74.83
CA HIS A 48 -2.12 -1.67 73.52
C HIS A 48 -2.92 -0.44 73.07
N ILE A 49 -3.53 0.32 73.99
CA ILE A 49 -4.14 1.62 73.65
C ILE A 49 -3.07 2.57 73.09
N GLN A 50 -1.89 2.62 73.70
CA GLN A 50 -0.78 3.45 73.19
C GLN A 50 -0.28 2.96 71.83
N GLU A 51 -0.17 1.64 71.63
CA GLU A 51 0.22 1.07 70.33
C GLU A 51 -0.80 1.38 69.24
N LEU A 52 -2.11 1.28 69.54
CA LEU A 52 -3.18 1.63 68.62
C LEU A 52 -3.15 3.12 68.26
N GLN A 53 -2.88 4.01 69.22
CA GLN A 53 -2.71 5.44 68.96
C GLN A 53 -1.55 5.73 68.01
N VAL A 54 -0.38 5.11 68.25
CA VAL A 54 0.79 5.27 67.36
C VAL A 54 0.51 4.72 65.96
N MET A 55 -0.21 3.60 65.88
CA MET A 55 -0.59 3.00 64.60
C MET A 55 -1.59 3.87 63.84
N ASP A 56 -2.60 4.42 64.53
CA ASP A 56 -3.57 5.36 63.95
C ASP A 56 -2.86 6.58 63.37
N GLU A 57 -1.96 7.22 64.13
CA GLU A 57 -1.14 8.32 63.63
C GLU A 57 -0.32 7.93 62.39
N ARG A 58 0.24 6.72 62.37
CA ARG A 58 1.03 6.23 61.23
C ARG A 58 0.16 6.00 59.99
N ILE A 59 -1.04 5.44 60.18
CA ILE A 59 -2.00 5.23 59.09
C ILE A 59 -2.48 6.58 58.57
N GLN A 60 -2.85 7.51 59.44
CA GLN A 60 -3.30 8.85 59.09
C GLN A 60 -2.26 9.59 58.24
N ARG A 61 -0.99 9.59 58.67
CA ARG A 61 0.11 10.18 57.88
C ARG A 61 0.29 9.51 56.51
N LYS A 62 0.07 8.19 56.42
CA LYS A 62 0.16 7.45 55.15
C LYS A 62 -1.01 7.81 54.23
N VAL A 63 -2.23 7.93 54.76
CA VAL A 63 -3.42 8.37 54.03
C VAL A 63 -3.19 9.77 53.47
N GLU A 64 -2.80 10.74 54.31
CA GLU A 64 -2.54 12.11 53.88
C GLU A 64 -1.48 12.19 52.77
N LYS A 65 -0.40 11.41 52.88
CA LYS A 65 0.64 11.36 51.86
C LYS A 65 0.12 10.79 50.53
N LEU A 66 -0.68 9.72 50.58
CA LEU A 66 -1.26 9.10 49.39
C LEU A 66 -2.30 10.02 48.74
N GLU A 67 -3.12 10.71 49.53
CA GLU A 67 -4.08 11.70 49.04
C GLU A 67 -3.39 12.87 48.34
N GLN A 68 -2.33 13.41 48.95
CA GLN A 68 -1.53 14.48 48.33
C GLN A 68 -0.88 14.02 47.02
N GLN A 69 -0.34 12.81 46.99
CA GLN A 69 0.26 12.25 45.78
C GLN A 69 -0.78 12.04 44.68
N CYS A 70 -1.92 11.44 45.01
CA CYS A 70 -3.04 11.26 44.08
C CYS A 70 -3.53 12.60 43.53
N GLN A 71 -3.68 13.63 44.38
CA GLN A 71 -4.11 14.95 43.94
C GLN A 71 -3.08 15.61 43.02
N LYS A 72 -1.78 15.44 43.28
CA LYS A 72 -0.71 15.95 42.43
C LYS A 72 -0.71 15.26 41.06
N GLU A 73 -0.74 13.93 41.05
CA GLU A 73 -0.77 13.13 39.82
C GLU A 73 -2.02 13.43 38.99
N ALA A 74 -3.19 13.58 39.61
CA ALA A 74 -4.42 13.95 38.92
C ALA A 74 -4.31 15.33 38.24
N LYS A 75 -3.70 16.32 38.92
CA LYS A 75 -3.46 17.65 38.34
C LYS A 75 -2.48 17.61 37.17
N GLU A 76 -1.38 16.87 37.30
CA GLU A 76 -0.38 16.71 36.25
C GLU A 76 -0.97 15.99 35.03
N PHE A 77 -1.74 14.92 35.26
CA PHE A 77 -2.45 14.20 34.21
C PHE A 77 -3.46 15.08 33.49
N ALA A 78 -4.30 15.83 34.22
CA ALA A 78 -5.27 16.74 33.63
C ALA A 78 -4.60 17.79 32.74
N LYS A 79 -3.48 18.36 33.20
CA LYS A 79 -2.68 19.31 32.41
C LYS A 79 -2.12 18.65 31.14
N LYS A 80 -1.59 17.43 31.25
CA LYS A 80 -1.03 16.70 30.10
C LYS A 80 -2.09 16.38 29.06
N VAL A 81 -3.28 15.96 29.50
CA VAL A 81 -4.42 15.70 28.60
C VAL A 81 -4.82 16.97 27.86
N GLN A 82 -4.90 18.13 28.54
CA GLN A 82 -5.22 19.40 27.89
C GLN A 82 -4.17 19.81 26.85
N GLU A 83 -2.88 19.67 27.17
CA GLU A 83 -1.78 19.94 26.23
C GLU A 83 -1.86 19.05 24.99
N LEU A 84 -2.10 17.74 25.19
CA LEU A 84 -2.26 16.79 24.09
C LEU A 84 -3.49 17.11 23.25
N GLN A 85 -4.62 17.46 23.87
CA GLN A 85 -5.83 17.84 23.14
C GLN A 85 -5.59 19.09 22.29
N LYS A 86 -4.91 20.11 22.83
CA LYS A 86 -4.57 21.32 22.08
C LYS A 86 -3.63 21.03 20.92
N SER A 87 -2.59 20.22 21.16
CA SER A 87 -1.65 19.80 20.10
C SER A 87 -2.36 19.02 19.00
N ASN A 88 -3.29 18.13 19.37
CA ASN A 88 -4.06 17.34 18.41
C ASN A 88 -4.99 18.23 17.59
N GLN A 89 -5.63 19.23 18.20
CA GLN A 89 -6.47 20.20 17.48
C GLN A 89 -5.68 20.99 16.44
N VAL A 90 -4.45 21.42 16.76
CA VAL A 90 -3.57 22.10 15.79
C VAL A 90 -3.15 21.16 14.66
N ALA A 91 -2.78 19.92 14.98
CA ALA A 91 -2.45 18.93 13.97
C ALA A 91 -3.64 18.66 13.03
N PHE A 92 -4.84 18.57 13.58
CA PHE A 92 -6.06 18.39 12.80
C PHE A 92 -6.32 19.56 11.84
N GLN A 93 -6.11 20.81 12.28
CA GLN A 93 -6.22 21.98 11.40
C GLN A 93 -5.22 21.91 10.24
N HIS A 94 -3.96 21.55 10.51
CA HIS A 94 -2.97 21.37 9.44
C HIS A 94 -3.34 20.25 8.46
N PHE A 95 -3.97 19.17 8.93
CA PHE A 95 -4.48 18.13 8.03
C PHE A 95 -5.62 18.63 7.16
N GLN A 96 -6.53 19.46 7.69
CA GLN A 96 -7.60 20.06 6.89
C GLN A 96 -7.05 21.01 5.83
N GLU A 97 -6.12 21.89 6.18
CA GLU A 97 -5.46 22.79 5.23
C GLU A 97 -4.72 22.01 4.13
N LEU A 98 -4.03 20.93 4.51
CA LEU A 98 -3.35 20.07 3.55
C LEU A 98 -4.33 19.37 2.62
N ASP A 99 -5.45 18.87 3.13
CA ASP A 99 -6.49 18.20 2.34
C ASP A 99 -7.15 19.16 1.33
N GLU A 100 -7.41 20.40 1.74
CA GLU A 100 -7.89 21.46 0.85
C GLU A 100 -6.87 21.76 -0.26
N HIS A 101 -5.59 21.86 0.09
CA HIS A 101 -4.52 22.07 -0.90
C HIS A 101 -4.38 20.90 -1.87
N ILE A 102 -4.43 19.66 -1.38
CA ILE A 102 -4.39 18.47 -2.23
C ILE A 102 -5.59 18.46 -3.19
N SER A 103 -6.79 18.74 -2.68
CA SER A 103 -8.01 18.80 -3.48
C SER A 103 -7.93 19.88 -4.56
N TYR A 104 -7.41 21.06 -4.20
CA TYR A 104 -7.19 22.14 -5.15
C TYR A 104 -6.20 21.75 -6.25
N VAL A 105 -5.03 21.20 -5.87
CA VAL A 105 -4.00 20.77 -6.84
C VAL A 105 -4.54 19.66 -7.73
N ALA A 106 -5.23 18.66 -7.18
CA ALA A 106 -5.82 17.57 -7.95
C ALA A 106 -6.81 18.09 -9.00
N THR A 107 -7.66 19.05 -8.63
CA THR A 107 -8.61 19.69 -9.56
C THR A 107 -7.87 20.42 -10.69
N LYS A 108 -6.81 21.17 -10.35
CA LYS A 108 -6.01 21.90 -11.35
C LYS A 108 -5.25 20.96 -12.29
N VAL A 109 -4.68 19.89 -11.76
CA VAL A 109 -3.95 18.87 -12.54
C VAL A 109 -4.91 18.16 -13.49
N CYS A 110 -6.10 17.79 -13.04
CA CYS A 110 -7.11 17.18 -13.91
C CYS A 110 -7.47 18.12 -15.07
N HIS A 111 -7.80 19.38 -14.77
CA HIS A 111 -8.16 20.35 -15.80
C HIS A 111 -7.01 20.61 -16.79
N LEU A 112 -5.77 20.71 -16.30
CA LEU A 112 -4.60 20.87 -17.16
C LEU A 112 -4.38 19.62 -18.02
N GLY A 113 -4.60 18.43 -17.46
CA GLY A 113 -4.60 17.16 -18.19
C GLY A 113 -5.59 17.18 -19.35
N ASP A 114 -6.84 17.56 -19.08
CA ASP A 114 -7.90 17.65 -20.09
C ASP A 114 -7.55 18.63 -21.21
N GLN A 115 -7.00 19.82 -20.85
CA GLN A 115 -6.56 20.80 -21.84
C GLN A 115 -5.40 20.29 -22.69
N LEU A 116 -4.42 19.63 -22.07
CA LEU A 116 -3.27 19.06 -22.76
C LEU A 116 -3.68 17.91 -23.67
N GLU A 117 -4.56 17.02 -23.24
CA GLU A 117 -5.09 15.93 -24.07
C GLU A 117 -5.93 16.48 -25.24
N GLY A 118 -6.75 17.50 -24.97
CA GLY A 118 -7.58 18.17 -25.96
C GLY A 118 -6.77 18.80 -27.11
N VAL A 119 -5.55 19.28 -26.84
CA VAL A 119 -4.65 19.82 -27.87
C VAL A 119 -3.71 18.75 -28.42
N ASN A 120 -3.18 17.87 -27.58
CA ASN A 120 -2.17 16.89 -27.99
C ASN A 120 -2.75 15.78 -28.87
N THR A 121 -3.98 15.32 -28.60
CA THR A 121 -4.65 14.29 -29.40
C THR A 121 -4.84 14.72 -30.87
N PRO A 122 -5.47 15.86 -31.20
CA PRO A 122 -5.60 16.28 -32.60
C PRO A 122 -4.24 16.60 -33.23
N ARG A 123 -3.28 17.14 -32.47
CA ARG A 123 -1.92 17.37 -32.95
C ARG A 123 -1.24 16.06 -33.34
N GLN A 124 -1.31 15.03 -32.49
CA GLN A 124 -0.76 13.70 -32.79
C GLN A 124 -1.42 13.10 -34.03
N ARG A 125 -2.76 13.17 -34.14
CA ARG A 125 -3.49 12.73 -35.33
C ARG A 125 -3.05 13.48 -36.59
N ALA A 126 -2.86 14.80 -36.52
CA ALA A 126 -2.41 15.61 -37.65
C ALA A 126 -0.98 15.24 -38.09
N VAL A 127 -0.07 15.01 -37.13
CA VAL A 127 1.30 14.56 -37.41
C VAL A 127 1.30 13.17 -38.05
N GLU A 128 0.48 12.25 -37.56
CA GLU A 128 0.36 10.91 -38.14
C GLU A 128 -0.25 10.96 -39.55
N ALA A 129 -1.32 11.74 -39.75
CA ALA A 129 -1.92 11.95 -41.06
C ALA A 129 -0.92 12.57 -42.05
N GLN A 130 -0.17 13.59 -41.63
CA GLN A 130 0.88 14.20 -42.44
C GLN A 130 1.97 13.18 -42.81
N LYS A 131 2.38 12.34 -41.85
CA LYS A 131 3.34 11.26 -42.09
C LYS A 131 2.82 10.29 -43.15
N LEU A 132 1.57 9.82 -43.03
CA LEU A 132 0.94 8.92 -44.00
C LEU A 132 0.79 9.58 -45.38
N MET A 133 0.36 10.84 -45.45
CA MET A 133 0.27 11.61 -46.70
C MET A 133 1.63 11.73 -47.40
N LYS A 134 2.70 11.98 -46.64
CA LYS A 134 4.06 12.04 -47.19
C LYS A 134 4.45 10.72 -47.86
N TYR A 135 4.29 9.60 -47.18
CA TYR A 135 4.62 8.29 -47.76
C TYR A 135 3.70 7.92 -48.93
N PHE A 136 2.42 8.26 -48.85
CA PHE A 136 1.50 8.05 -49.96
C PHE A 136 1.94 8.83 -51.22
N ASN A 137 2.39 10.08 -51.06
CA ASN A 137 2.96 10.86 -52.16
C ASN A 137 4.25 10.24 -52.73
N GLU A 138 5.12 9.67 -51.89
CA GLU A 138 6.29 8.93 -52.38
C GLU A 138 5.90 7.72 -53.25
N PHE A 139 4.83 7.01 -52.90
CA PHE A 139 4.28 5.94 -53.74
C PHE A 139 3.66 6.46 -55.04
N LEU A 140 3.04 7.64 -55.03
CA LEU A 140 2.51 8.29 -56.24
C LEU A 140 3.64 8.68 -57.21
N ASP A 141 4.68 9.33 -56.70
CA ASP A 141 5.85 9.77 -57.48
C ASP A 141 6.67 8.59 -58.02
N GLY A 142 6.53 7.40 -57.41
CA GLY A 142 7.25 6.19 -57.82
C GLY A 142 8.67 6.08 -57.26
N GLU A 143 9.11 7.06 -56.47
CA GLU A 143 10.39 7.06 -55.77
C GLU A 143 10.18 7.02 -54.26
N LEU A 144 10.56 5.90 -53.64
CA LEU A 144 10.61 5.77 -52.18
C LEU A 144 11.83 6.53 -51.65
N LYS A 145 11.69 7.85 -51.55
CA LYS A 145 12.75 8.77 -51.09
C LYS A 145 13.08 8.57 -49.61
N SER A 146 12.13 8.11 -48.81
CA SER A 146 12.34 7.85 -47.39
C SER A 146 12.99 6.49 -47.13
N ASP A 147 13.95 6.48 -46.20
CA ASP A 147 14.74 5.31 -45.84
C ASP A 147 13.95 4.20 -45.12
N VAL A 148 12.73 4.50 -44.67
CA VAL A 148 11.87 3.57 -43.92
C VAL A 148 11.56 2.30 -44.71
N PHE A 149 11.36 2.41 -46.03
CA PHE A 149 11.04 1.26 -46.88
C PHE A 149 12.26 0.59 -47.52
N THR A 150 13.46 1.17 -47.35
CA THR A 150 14.72 0.67 -47.91
C THR A 150 15.68 0.14 -46.84
N ASN A 151 15.53 0.56 -45.58
CA ASN A 151 16.34 0.10 -44.46
C ASN A 151 15.67 -1.09 -43.72
N SER A 152 16.32 -2.24 -43.74
CA SER A 152 15.86 -3.46 -43.05
C SER A 152 15.78 -3.31 -41.52
N GLU A 153 16.50 -2.37 -40.91
CA GLU A 153 16.45 -2.12 -39.47
C GLU A 153 15.16 -1.42 -39.03
N LYS A 154 14.48 -0.73 -39.97
CA LYS A 154 13.23 0.00 -39.73
C LYS A 154 11.99 -0.82 -40.07
N ILE A 155 12.11 -2.14 -40.18
CA ILE A 155 11.03 -3.03 -40.63
C ILE A 155 9.73 -2.86 -39.83
N LYS A 156 9.82 -2.59 -38.51
CA LYS A 156 8.65 -2.35 -37.65
C LYS A 156 7.91 -1.06 -38.01
N GLU A 157 8.66 0.01 -38.26
CA GLU A 157 8.09 1.29 -38.68
C GLU A 157 7.50 1.19 -40.09
N ALA A 158 8.20 0.51 -40.99
CA ALA A 158 7.73 0.23 -42.35
C ALA A 158 6.43 -0.57 -42.34
N ALA A 159 6.33 -1.57 -41.47
CA ALA A 159 5.15 -2.41 -41.31
C ALA A 159 3.93 -1.63 -40.81
N ASP A 160 4.09 -0.78 -39.80
CA ASP A 160 3.01 0.09 -39.29
C ASP A 160 2.50 1.05 -40.40
N ILE A 161 3.42 1.69 -41.11
CA ILE A 161 3.06 2.64 -42.16
C ILE A 161 2.41 1.93 -43.34
N ILE A 162 2.97 0.81 -43.84
CA ILE A 162 2.43 0.13 -45.02
C ILE A 162 1.04 -0.44 -44.74
N GLN A 163 0.79 -0.90 -43.51
CA GLN A 163 -0.51 -1.42 -43.12
C GLN A 163 -1.56 -0.31 -43.13
N LYS A 164 -1.26 0.84 -42.52
CA LYS A 164 -2.15 2.02 -42.52
C LYS A 164 -2.39 2.53 -43.94
N LEU A 165 -1.35 2.61 -44.76
CA LEU A 165 -1.47 3.00 -46.17
C LEU A 165 -2.31 2.00 -46.97
N HIS A 166 -2.17 0.69 -46.72
CA HIS A 166 -2.96 -0.33 -47.40
C HIS A 166 -4.46 -0.21 -47.07
N LEU A 167 -4.81 0.08 -45.81
CA LEU A 167 -6.20 0.36 -45.42
C LEU A 167 -6.73 1.62 -46.11
N ILE A 168 -5.98 2.73 -46.08
CA ILE A 168 -6.36 3.96 -46.78
C ILE A 168 -6.54 3.71 -48.28
N ALA A 169 -5.64 2.94 -48.89
CA ALA A 169 -5.69 2.62 -50.31
C ALA A 169 -6.94 1.81 -50.69
N GLN A 170 -7.51 1.01 -49.78
CA GLN A 170 -8.78 0.29 -50.04
C GLN A 170 -9.97 1.25 -50.16
N GLU A 171 -10.00 2.33 -49.38
CA GLU A 171 -11.09 3.32 -49.36
C GLU A 171 -11.08 4.31 -50.56
N LEU A 172 -9.97 4.40 -51.29
CA LEU A 172 -9.86 5.31 -52.44
C LEU A 172 -10.59 4.78 -53.69
N PRO A 173 -11.07 5.65 -54.61
CA PRO A 173 -11.68 5.20 -55.86
C PRO A 173 -10.67 4.51 -56.79
N PHE A 174 -11.08 3.40 -57.41
CA PHE A 174 -10.18 2.56 -58.22
C PHE A 174 -9.68 3.26 -59.49
N ASP A 175 -10.55 4.00 -60.17
CA ASP A 175 -10.30 4.55 -61.50
C ASP A 175 -9.12 5.52 -61.60
N ARG A 176 -8.79 6.21 -60.49
CA ARG A 176 -7.72 7.24 -60.46
C ARG A 176 -6.46 6.80 -59.71
N PHE A 177 -6.56 5.78 -58.86
CA PHE A 177 -5.49 5.39 -57.93
C PHE A 177 -5.06 3.94 -58.12
N SER A 178 -5.44 3.28 -59.23
CA SER A 178 -5.12 1.86 -59.49
C SER A 178 -3.63 1.56 -59.40
N GLU A 179 -2.79 2.42 -59.98
CA GLU A 179 -1.34 2.26 -59.98
C GLU A 179 -0.74 2.35 -58.56
N VAL A 180 -1.09 3.39 -57.79
CA VAL A 180 -0.57 3.55 -56.43
C VAL A 180 -1.09 2.47 -55.48
N LYS A 181 -2.36 2.05 -55.64
CA LYS A 181 -2.95 0.92 -54.91
C LYS A 181 -2.17 -0.35 -55.18
N SER A 182 -1.80 -0.61 -56.44
CA SER A 182 -1.00 -1.78 -56.82
C SER A 182 0.40 -1.73 -56.19
N LYS A 183 1.08 -0.57 -56.24
CA LYS A 183 2.40 -0.38 -55.61
C LYS A 183 2.35 -0.60 -54.08
N ILE A 184 1.36 -0.03 -53.41
CA ILE A 184 1.15 -0.21 -51.96
C ILE A 184 0.85 -1.67 -51.62
N ALA A 185 -0.01 -2.34 -52.40
CA ALA A 185 -0.34 -3.75 -52.20
C ALA A 185 0.87 -4.67 -52.43
N SER A 186 1.67 -4.41 -53.46
CA SER A 186 2.92 -5.15 -53.71
C SER A 186 3.87 -4.99 -52.53
N LYS A 187 4.12 -3.74 -52.09
CA LYS A 187 5.05 -3.48 -50.97
C LYS A 187 4.54 -4.04 -49.64
N TYR A 188 3.22 -4.05 -49.43
CA TYR A 188 2.59 -4.71 -48.29
C TYR A 188 2.89 -6.21 -48.27
N HIS A 189 2.73 -6.88 -49.42
CA HIS A 189 3.03 -8.30 -49.53
C HIS A 189 4.53 -8.61 -49.39
N ASP A 190 5.40 -7.77 -49.96
CA ASP A 190 6.85 -7.91 -49.83
C ASP A 190 7.29 -7.82 -48.36
N LEU A 191 6.76 -6.83 -47.61
CA LEU A 191 7.06 -6.66 -46.19
C LEU A 191 6.49 -7.80 -45.35
N GLU A 192 5.31 -8.31 -45.68
CA GLU A 192 4.71 -9.48 -45.04
C GLU A 192 5.62 -10.71 -45.21
N CYS A 193 6.07 -10.98 -46.44
CA CYS A 193 7.01 -12.06 -46.73
C CYS A 193 8.34 -11.90 -45.96
N GLN A 194 8.89 -10.69 -45.89
CA GLN A 194 10.12 -10.40 -45.13
C GLN A 194 9.93 -10.64 -43.63
N LEU A 195 8.83 -10.18 -43.05
CA LEU A 195 8.52 -10.41 -41.64
C LEU A 195 8.35 -11.90 -41.33
N ILE A 196 7.69 -12.66 -42.21
CA ILE A 196 7.54 -14.11 -42.04
C ILE A 196 8.90 -14.81 -42.11
N GLN A 197 9.75 -14.45 -43.08
CA GLN A 197 11.12 -14.98 -43.18
C GLN A 197 11.96 -14.64 -41.94
N GLU A 198 11.83 -13.42 -41.42
CA GLU A 198 12.52 -13.00 -40.20
C GLU A 198 12.03 -13.79 -38.99
N PHE A 199 10.72 -14.00 -38.86
CA PHE A 199 10.14 -14.83 -37.81
C PHE A 199 10.67 -16.27 -37.87
N THR A 200 10.67 -16.91 -39.05
CA THR A 200 11.21 -18.26 -39.23
C THR A 200 12.70 -18.32 -38.91
N SER A 201 13.46 -17.29 -39.30
CA SER A 201 14.90 -17.22 -39.03
C SER A 201 15.17 -17.09 -37.52
N ALA A 202 14.42 -16.23 -36.83
CA ALA A 202 14.50 -16.09 -35.38
C ALA A 202 14.12 -17.39 -34.66
N GLN A 203 13.08 -18.09 -35.13
CA GLN A 203 12.70 -19.39 -34.60
C GLN A 203 13.82 -20.43 -34.74
N ARG A 204 14.45 -20.52 -35.92
CA ARG A 204 15.58 -21.44 -36.16
C ARG A 204 16.81 -21.13 -35.30
N ARG A 205 17.04 -19.86 -34.99
CA ARG A 205 18.12 -19.41 -34.10
C ARG A 205 17.78 -19.53 -32.61
N GLY A 206 16.53 -19.87 -32.25
CA GLY A 206 16.07 -19.92 -30.86
C GLY A 206 15.87 -18.54 -30.22
N GLU A 207 15.78 -17.47 -31.01
CA GLU A 207 15.67 -16.09 -30.55
C GLU A 207 14.22 -15.73 -30.17
N ILE A 208 13.74 -16.22 -29.03
CA ILE A 208 12.34 -16.07 -28.60
C ILE A 208 11.92 -14.59 -28.48
N SER A 209 12.80 -13.71 -27.98
CA SER A 209 12.51 -12.28 -27.85
C SER A 209 12.26 -11.62 -29.21
N ARG A 210 13.11 -11.91 -30.22
CA ARG A 210 12.94 -11.37 -31.57
C ARG A 210 11.70 -11.94 -32.25
N MET A 211 11.45 -13.23 -32.06
CA MET A 211 10.24 -13.90 -32.57
C MET A 211 8.96 -13.24 -32.05
N ARG A 212 8.92 -12.89 -30.74
CA ARG A 212 7.79 -12.17 -30.14
C ARG A 212 7.60 -10.78 -30.74
N GLU A 213 8.68 -10.04 -30.93
CA GLU A 213 8.63 -8.70 -31.53
C GLU A 213 8.10 -8.72 -32.97
N VAL A 214 8.56 -9.67 -33.79
CA VAL A 214 8.12 -9.82 -35.18
C VAL A 214 6.67 -10.30 -35.24
N ALA A 215 6.27 -11.24 -34.37
CA ALA A 215 4.89 -11.71 -34.27
C ALA A 215 3.91 -10.60 -33.88
N ALA A 216 4.29 -9.71 -32.97
CA ALA A 216 3.46 -8.57 -32.56
C ALA A 216 3.16 -7.63 -33.74
N VAL A 217 4.12 -7.45 -34.64
CA VAL A 217 3.93 -6.66 -35.87
C VAL A 217 3.10 -7.44 -36.90
N LEU A 218 3.39 -8.72 -37.10
CA LEU A 218 2.68 -9.61 -38.03
C LEU A 218 1.21 -9.84 -37.67
N LEU A 219 0.83 -9.73 -36.39
CA LEU A 219 -0.56 -9.90 -35.92
C LEU A 219 -1.55 -9.02 -36.69
N HIS A 220 -1.08 -7.86 -37.13
CA HIS A 220 -1.86 -6.86 -37.82
C HIS A 220 -1.90 -7.06 -39.36
N PHE A 221 -1.21 -8.09 -39.86
CA PHE A 221 -1.17 -8.48 -41.27
C PHE A 221 -2.13 -9.65 -41.56
N LYS A 222 -2.64 -9.71 -42.80
CA LYS A 222 -3.59 -10.75 -43.21
C LYS A 222 -2.98 -12.16 -43.19
N GLY A 223 -1.67 -12.27 -43.45
CA GLY A 223 -0.90 -13.51 -43.48
C GLY A 223 -0.40 -14.01 -42.12
N TYR A 224 -0.89 -13.46 -41.00
CA TYR A 224 -0.51 -13.96 -39.67
C TYR A 224 -0.77 -15.47 -39.49
N SER A 225 -1.86 -16.01 -40.06
CA SER A 225 -2.14 -17.45 -40.03
C SER A 225 -1.01 -18.27 -40.66
N HIS A 226 -0.40 -17.78 -41.75
CA HIS A 226 0.73 -18.44 -42.39
C HIS A 226 1.95 -18.49 -41.46
N CYS A 227 2.17 -17.46 -40.64
CA CYS A 227 3.22 -17.46 -39.62
C CYS A 227 3.01 -18.58 -38.58
N VAL A 228 1.75 -18.82 -38.18
CA VAL A 228 1.38 -19.91 -37.26
C VAL A 228 1.59 -21.27 -37.91
N ASP A 229 1.18 -21.45 -39.17
CA ASP A 229 1.37 -22.70 -39.91
C ASP A 229 2.86 -23.05 -40.06
N VAL A 230 3.69 -22.04 -40.40
CA VAL A 230 5.14 -22.19 -40.48
C VAL A 230 5.74 -22.55 -39.13
N TYR A 231 5.29 -21.90 -38.05
CA TYR A 231 5.73 -22.21 -36.70
C TYR A 231 5.43 -23.66 -36.30
N ILE A 232 4.20 -24.13 -36.53
CA ILE A 232 3.75 -25.49 -36.23
C ILE A 232 4.58 -26.51 -37.02
N LYS A 233 4.74 -26.29 -38.33
CA LYS A 233 5.52 -27.19 -39.20
C LYS A 233 6.97 -27.30 -38.72
N GLN A 234 7.62 -26.18 -38.40
CA GLN A 234 9.00 -26.17 -37.94
C GLN A 234 9.15 -26.87 -36.57
N CYS A 235 8.19 -26.72 -35.65
CA CYS A 235 8.17 -27.45 -34.38
C CYS A 235 8.00 -28.96 -34.58
N GLN A 236 7.16 -29.39 -35.52
CA GLN A 236 6.96 -30.81 -35.87
C GLN A 236 8.22 -31.43 -36.48
N GLU A 237 8.93 -30.70 -37.35
CA GLU A 237 10.20 -31.15 -37.93
C GLU A 237 11.30 -31.31 -36.87
N VAL A 238 11.42 -30.37 -35.92
CA VAL A 238 12.38 -30.49 -34.80
C VAL A 238 12.05 -31.68 -33.90
N MET A 239 10.76 -31.95 -33.66
CA MET A 239 10.31 -33.08 -32.85
C MET A 239 10.60 -34.43 -33.53
N HIS A 240 10.53 -34.50 -34.86
CA HIS A 240 10.88 -35.68 -35.65
C HIS A 240 12.40 -35.97 -35.71
N PHE A 241 13.26 -34.99 -35.40
CA PHE A 241 14.72 -35.18 -35.33
C PHE A 241 15.21 -35.56 -33.92
N ILE A 242 14.36 -35.50 -32.90
CA ILE A 242 14.69 -35.79 -31.49
C ILE A 242 14.21 -37.20 -31.07
N LEU A 243 13.37 -37.85 -31.89
CA LEU A 243 12.97 -39.26 -31.79
C LEU A 243 13.81 -40.12 -32.74
#